data_AF-A0A844ZXB8-F1
#
_entry.id   AF-A0A844ZXB8-F1
#
_cell.length_a   1.000
_cell.length_b   1.000
_cell.length_c   1.000
_cell.angle_alpha   90.00
_cell.angle_beta   90.00
_cell.angle_gamma   90.00
#
_symmetry.space_group_name_H-M   'P 1'
#
loop_
_entity.id
_entity.type
_entity.pdbx_description
1 polymer ?
#
loop_
_entity_poly.entity_id
_entity_poly.type
_entity_poly.pdbx_seq_one_letter_code
_entity_poly.pdbx_strand_id
1 'polypeptide(L)'
;MTNTIQSDAQNIRKLIREAEGLSDELLVACAKLKQAMLVARQNPSVQLSTGQKALMRLVEAESQAIGVSSNLFRVHGELNRVGRETAGFEDGHVTPLEGHLVADPAESVAA
;
A
#
# COMPACT_ATOMS: atom_id res chain seq x y z
N MET A 1 -27.80 14.80 -14.17
CA MET A 1 -26.33 14.87 -14.11
C MET A 1 -25.79 13.65 -14.82
N THR A 2 -24.95 13.86 -15.82
CA THR A 2 -24.67 12.92 -16.91
C THR A 2 -23.81 11.75 -16.43
N ASN A 3 -24.15 10.54 -16.89
CA ASN A 3 -23.57 9.22 -16.56
C ASN A 3 -22.04 9.20 -16.37
N THR A 4 -21.32 10.07 -17.07
CA THR A 4 -19.85 10.25 -17.00
C THR A 4 -19.34 10.69 -15.62
N ILE A 5 -19.99 11.64 -14.94
CA ILE A 5 -19.52 12.13 -13.63
C ILE A 5 -19.62 11.01 -12.58
N GLN A 6 -20.69 10.22 -12.66
CA GLN A 6 -20.90 9.11 -11.75
C GLN A 6 -19.92 7.96 -12.02
N SER A 7 -19.64 7.65 -13.29
CA SER A 7 -18.63 6.65 -13.67
C SER A 7 -17.22 7.06 -13.25
N ASP A 8 -16.85 8.33 -13.44
CA ASP A 8 -15.53 8.84 -13.06
C ASP A 8 -15.32 8.73 -11.55
N ALA A 9 -16.33 9.10 -10.77
CA ALA A 9 -16.23 9.04 -9.32
C ALA A 9 -16.24 7.60 -8.78
N GLN A 10 -16.91 6.65 -9.45
CA GLN A 10 -16.77 5.22 -9.15
C GLN A 10 -15.36 4.71 -9.45
N ASN A 11 -14.79 5.10 -10.60
CA ASN A 11 -13.42 4.72 -10.97
C ASN A 11 -12.39 5.28 -9.97
N ILE A 12 -12.52 6.55 -9.59
CA ILE A 12 -11.66 7.18 -8.58
C ILE A 12 -11.74 6.43 -7.24
N ARG A 13 -12.94 6.00 -6.81
CA ARG A 13 -13.09 5.18 -5.59
C ARG A 13 -12.41 3.82 -5.67
N LYS A 14 -12.38 3.20 -6.85
CA LYS A 14 -11.63 1.95 -7.05
C LYS A 14 -10.13 2.20 -6.95
N LEU A 15 -9.63 3.20 -7.69
CA LEU A 15 -8.20 3.53 -7.74
C LEU A 15 -7.62 3.93 -6.38
N ILE A 16 -8.35 4.67 -5.54
CA ILE A 16 -7.86 5.03 -4.21
C ILE A 16 -7.70 3.80 -3.30
N ARG A 17 -8.62 2.82 -3.39
CA ARG A 17 -8.52 1.55 -2.65
C ARG A 17 -7.33 0.71 -3.13
N GLU A 18 -7.11 0.66 -4.44
CA GLU A 18 -5.94 -0.02 -5.00
C GLU A 18 -4.64 0.64 -4.54
N ALA A 19 -4.58 1.97 -4.53
CA ALA A 19 -3.42 2.71 -4.03
C ALA A 19 -3.16 2.46 -2.54
N GLU A 20 -4.20 2.37 -1.70
CA GLU A 20 -4.09 1.99 -0.28
C GLU A 20 -3.48 0.58 -0.15
N GLY A 21 -4.00 -0.40 -0.89
CA GLY A 21 -3.48 -1.78 -0.85
C GLY A 21 -2.02 -1.89 -1.31
N LEU A 22 -1.65 -1.20 -2.40
CA LEU A 22 -0.27 -1.15 -2.88
C LEU A 22 0.69 -0.51 -1.87
N SER A 23 0.21 0.42 -1.05
CA SER A 23 1.02 1.03 0.01
C SER A 23 1.37 0.02 1.12
N ASP A 24 0.44 -0.88 1.45
CA ASP A 24 0.69 -1.96 2.41
C ASP A 24 1.63 -3.02 1.82
N GLU A 25 1.46 -3.38 0.55
CA GLU A 25 2.37 -4.30 -0.16
C GLU A 25 3.82 -3.77 -0.19
N LEU A 26 4.00 -2.47 -0.41
CA LEU A 26 5.32 -1.83 -0.34
C LEU A 26 5.94 -2.00 1.06
N LEU A 27 5.17 -1.80 2.12
CA LEU A 27 5.66 -1.96 3.49
C LEU A 27 6.04 -3.42 3.80
N VAL A 28 5.26 -4.38 3.30
CA VAL A 28 5.61 -5.81 3.40
C VAL A 28 6.92 -6.11 2.66
N ALA A 29 7.12 -5.56 1.47
CA ALA A 29 8.36 -5.74 0.71
C ALA A 29 9.57 -5.12 1.43
N CYS A 30 9.42 -3.91 2.00
CA CYS A 30 10.44 -3.27 2.82
C CYS A 30 10.79 -4.10 4.05
N ALA A 31 9.79 -4.64 4.76
CA ALA A 31 10.01 -5.48 5.93
C ALA A 31 10.79 -6.77 5.59
N LYS A 32 10.43 -7.44 4.49
CA LYS A 32 11.16 -8.61 3.97
C LYS A 32 12.62 -8.27 3.64
N LEU A 33 12.85 -7.13 2.99
CA LEU A 33 14.21 -6.66 2.68
C LEU A 33 15.01 -6.37 3.96
N LYS A 34 14.42 -5.66 4.93
CA LYS A 34 15.07 -5.37 6.20
C LYS A 34 15.44 -6.65 6.96
N GLN A 35 14.54 -7.63 7.00
CA GLN A 35 14.79 -8.93 7.61
C GLN A 35 16.00 -9.60 6.96
N ALA A 36 16.05 -9.67 5.63
CA ALA A 36 17.17 -10.26 4.90
C ALA A 36 18.51 -9.56 5.21
N MET A 37 18.51 -8.22 5.27
CA MET A 37 19.69 -7.43 5.65
C MET A 37 20.16 -7.73 7.07
N LEU A 38 19.25 -7.88 8.02
CA LEU A 38 19.58 -8.20 9.41
C LEU A 38 20.11 -9.63 9.56
N VAL A 39 19.49 -10.60 8.88
CA VAL A 39 19.97 -12.00 8.86
C VAL A 39 21.37 -12.07 8.27
N ALA A 40 21.64 -11.39 7.16
CA ALA A 40 22.98 -11.36 6.55
C ALA A 40 24.05 -10.81 7.52
N ARG A 41 23.69 -9.85 8.38
CA ARG A 41 24.60 -9.28 9.40
C ARG A 41 24.87 -10.20 10.58
N GLN A 42 24.10 -11.28 10.75
CA GLN A 42 24.39 -12.30 11.76
C GLN A 42 25.54 -13.22 11.36
N ASN A 43 26.01 -13.15 10.10
CA ASN A 43 27.18 -13.90 9.65
C ASN A 43 28.45 -13.40 10.38
N PRO A 44 29.18 -14.26 11.13
CA PRO A 44 30.40 -13.88 11.84
C PRO A 44 31.52 -13.35 10.95
N SER A 45 31.51 -13.67 9.65
CA SER A 45 32.49 -13.16 8.69
C SER A 45 32.21 -11.73 8.20
N VAL A 46 31.09 -11.12 8.63
CA VAL A 46 30.66 -9.78 8.23
C VAL A 46 30.84 -8.83 9.42
N GLN A 47 31.45 -7.67 9.18
CA GLN A 47 31.55 -6.65 10.23
C GLN A 47 30.15 -6.13 10.61
N LEU A 48 29.93 -5.92 11.91
CA LEU A 48 28.65 -5.39 12.43
C LEU A 48 28.24 -4.05 11.82
N SER A 49 29.22 -3.24 11.37
CA SER A 49 29.02 -1.94 10.72
C SER A 49 28.62 -2.05 9.25
N THR A 50 28.86 -3.19 8.60
CA THR A 50 28.53 -3.41 7.19
C THR A 50 27.02 -3.27 6.98
N GLY A 51 26.63 -2.46 5.99
CA GLY A 51 25.23 -2.24 5.64
C GLY A 51 24.45 -1.29 6.55
N GLN A 52 25.05 -0.74 7.62
CA GLN A 52 24.37 0.19 8.54
C GLN A 52 23.77 1.41 7.83
N LYS A 53 24.56 2.05 6.95
CA LYS A 53 24.11 3.21 6.17
C LYS A 53 22.94 2.87 5.22
N ALA A 54 22.88 1.63 4.73
CA ALA A 54 21.78 1.15 3.90
C ALA A 54 20.54 0.86 4.75
N LEU A 55 20.69 0.25 5.94
CA LEU A 55 19.59 0.03 6.88
C LEU A 55 18.94 1.34 7.32
N MET A 56 19.73 2.37 7.62
CA MET A 56 19.19 3.70 7.96
C MET A 56 18.38 4.29 6.81
N ARG A 57 18.85 4.18 5.57
CA ARG A 57 18.12 4.62 4.37
C ARG A 57 16.83 3.84 4.16
N LEU A 58 16.85 2.53 4.40
CA LEU A 58 15.65 1.70 4.30
C LEU A 58 14.61 2.11 5.34
N VAL A 59 15.02 2.37 6.59
CA VAL A 59 14.14 2.87 7.65
C VAL A 59 13.55 4.24 7.30
N GLU A 60 14.35 5.13 6.71
CA GLU A 60 13.87 6.43 6.23
C GLU A 60 12.83 6.26 5.11
N ALA A 61 13.07 5.36 4.16
CA ALA A 61 12.14 5.04 3.08
C ALA A 61 10.81 4.44 3.62
N GLU A 62 10.87 3.55 4.61
CA GLU A 62 9.67 3.01 5.26
C GLU A 62 8.86 4.10 5.97
N SER A 63 9.54 5.01 6.68
CA SER A 63 8.87 6.14 7.33
C SER A 63 8.11 7.01 6.31
N GLN A 64 8.73 7.27 5.16
CA GLN A 64 8.08 7.97 4.05
C GLN A 64 6.89 7.18 3.49
N ALA A 65 7.04 5.86 3.31
CA ALA A 65 5.95 4.99 2.83
C ALA A 65 4.75 4.97 3.80
N ILE A 66 4.98 4.93 5.12
CA ILE A 66 3.91 5.08 6.13
C ILE A 66 3.24 6.46 5.99
N GLY A 67 4.03 7.51 5.75
CA GLY A 67 3.52 8.85 5.47
C GLY A 67 2.61 8.88 4.23
N VAL A 68 2.97 8.16 3.16
CA VAL A 68 2.14 7.99 1.96
C VAL A 68 0.81 7.33 2.31
N SER A 69 0.81 6.20 3.02
CA SER A 69 -0.42 5.50 3.44
C SER A 69 -1.35 6.43 4.24
N SER A 70 -0.80 7.19 5.19
CA SER A 70 -1.56 8.18 5.96
C SER A 70 -2.17 9.29 5.09
N ASN A 71 -1.44 9.74 4.06
CA ASN A 71 -1.95 10.73 3.11
C ASN A 71 -3.03 10.15 2.20
N LEU A 72 -2.90 8.89 1.77
CA LEU A 72 -3.92 8.21 0.96
C LEU A 72 -5.26 8.11 1.71
N PHE A 73 -5.26 7.77 3.01
CA PHE A 73 -6.50 7.76 3.81
C PHE A 73 -7.17 9.13 3.89
N ARG A 74 -6.39 10.21 3.98
CA ARG A 74 -6.93 11.58 3.97
C ARG A 74 -7.51 11.94 2.61
N VAL A 75 -6.80 11.61 1.53
CA VAL A 75 -7.29 11.80 0.15
C VAL A 75 -8.59 11.04 -0.05
N HIS A 76 -8.68 9.79 0.42
CA HIS A 76 -9.91 9.01 0.37
C HIS A 76 -11.06 9.69 1.13
N GLY A 77 -10.81 10.20 2.34
CA GLY A 77 -11.81 10.96 3.10
C GLY A 77 -12.33 12.18 2.33
N GLU A 78 -11.43 12.98 1.74
CA GLU A 78 -11.80 14.14 0.94
C GLU A 78 -12.56 13.76 -0.35
N LEU A 79 -12.13 12.71 -1.05
CA LEU A 79 -12.80 12.21 -2.24
C LEU A 79 -14.22 11.71 -1.93
N ASN A 80 -14.44 11.09 -0.77
CA ASN A 80 -15.77 10.72 -0.33
C ASN A 80 -16.66 11.94 -0.07
N ARG A 81 -16.11 13.00 0.54
CA ARG A 81 -16.83 14.27 0.74
C ARG A 81 -17.22 14.90 -0.60
N VAL A 82 -16.25 15.08 -1.51
CA VAL A 82 -16.49 15.67 -2.84
C VAL A 82 -17.47 14.82 -3.66
N GLY A 83 -17.36 13.49 -3.58
CA GLY A 83 -18.28 12.57 -4.25
C GLY A 83 -19.72 12.73 -3.79
N ARG A 84 -19.98 12.92 -2.48
CA ARG A 84 -21.32 13.22 -1.98
C ARG A 84 -21.86 14.54 -2.53
N GLU A 85 -21.04 15.58 -2.51
CA GLU A 85 -21.41 16.93 -2.96
C GLU A 85 -21.67 16.99 -4.48
N THR A 86 -20.92 16.22 -5.27
CA THR A 86 -20.87 16.40 -6.74
C THR A 86 -21.58 15.28 -7.53
N ALA A 87 -21.61 14.06 -6.99
CA ALA A 87 -22.08 12.87 -7.70
C ALA A 87 -23.24 12.15 -6.99
N GLY A 88 -23.73 12.68 -5.86
CA GLY A 88 -24.94 12.19 -5.19
C GLY A 88 -24.81 10.79 -4.58
N PHE A 89 -23.61 10.39 -4.16
CA PHE A 89 -23.43 9.09 -3.51
C PHE A 89 -24.09 9.05 -2.12
N GLU A 90 -24.84 7.98 -1.84
CA GLU A 90 -25.34 7.68 -0.49
C GLU A 90 -24.26 7.01 0.37
N ASP A 91 -24.33 7.25 1.69
CA ASP A 91 -23.45 6.60 2.66
C ASP A 91 -23.79 5.09 2.75
N GLY A 92 -22.77 4.23 2.64
CA GLY A 92 -22.91 2.78 2.84
C GLY A 92 -22.44 1.89 1.68
N HIS A 93 -22.13 2.45 0.52
CA HIS A 93 -21.51 1.67 -0.57
C HIS A 93 -20.03 1.40 -0.25
N VAL A 94 -19.76 0.24 0.35
CA VAL A 94 -18.41 -0.31 0.47
C VAL A 94 -17.94 -0.69 -0.93
N THR A 95 -16.96 0.02 -1.48
CA THR A 95 -16.26 -0.43 -2.69
C THR A 95 -15.60 -1.77 -2.39
N PRO A 96 -15.94 -2.85 -3.10
CA PRO A 96 -15.27 -4.14 -2.90
C PRO A 96 -13.78 -3.95 -3.17
N LEU A 97 -12.93 -4.38 -2.23
CA LEU A 97 -11.53 -4.65 -2.54
C LEU A 97 -11.52 -5.96 -3.34
N GLU A 98 -11.52 -5.88 -4.67
CA GLU A 98 -10.99 -6.99 -5.45
C GLU A 98 -9.50 -7.05 -5.13
N GLY A 99 -9.15 -7.88 -4.15
CA GLY A 99 -7.77 -8.11 -3.78
C GLY A 99 -7.01 -8.57 -5.03
N HIS A 100 -6.05 -7.77 -5.49
CA HIS A 100 -5.00 -8.26 -6.37
C HIS A 100 -4.08 -9.14 -5.52
N LEU A 101 -4.61 -10.27 -5.04
CA LEU A 101 -3.84 -11.30 -4.40
C LEU A 101 -2.89 -11.82 -5.47
N VAL A 102 -1.67 -11.30 -5.49
CA VAL A 102 -0.55 -12.03 -6.07
C VAL A 102 -0.57 -13.37 -5.36
N ALA A 103 -0.97 -14.41 -6.09
CA ALA A 103 -1.02 -15.77 -5.58
C ALA A 103 0.30 -16.06 -4.86
N ASP A 104 0.19 -16.46 -3.59
CA ASP A 104 1.36 -16.89 -2.85
C ASP A 104 1.97 -18.08 -3.62
N PRO A 105 3.22 -18.01 -4.10
CA PRO A 105 3.86 -19.14 -4.77
C PRO A 105 3.96 -20.38 -3.85
N ALA A 106 3.66 -20.26 -2.55
CA ALA A 106 3.60 -21.37 -1.62
C ALA A 106 2.38 -22.31 -1.76
N GLU A 107 1.30 -21.93 -2.46
CA GLU A 107 0.12 -22.81 -2.64
C GLU A 107 0.22 -23.78 -3.85
N SER A 108 1.27 -23.69 -4.67
CA SER A 108 1.43 -24.50 -5.89
C SER A 108 2.04 -25.90 -5.66
N VAL A 109 2.44 -26.26 -4.43
CA VAL A 109 3.16 -27.52 -4.14
C VAL A 109 2.26 -28.59 -3.50
N ALA A 110 0.94 -28.42 -3.54
CA ALA A 110 0.00 -29.43 -3.04
C ALA A 110 -1.12 -29.71 -4.05
N ALA A 111 -0.76 -30.36 -5.16
CA ALA A 111 -1.68 -31.11 -6.01
C ALA A 111 -0.96 -32.30 -6.67
#